data_AF-A0A354LZS0-F1
#
_entry.id   AF-A0A354LZS0-F1
#
_cell.length_a   1.000
_cell.length_b   1.000
_cell.length_c   1.000
_cell.angle_alpha   90.00
_cell.angle_beta   90.00
_cell.angle_gamma   90.00
#
_symmetry.space_group_name_H-M   'P 1'
#
loop_
_entity.id
_entity.type
_entity.pdbx_description
1 polymer ?
#
loop_
_entity_poly.entity_id
_entity_poly.type
_entity_poly.pdbx_seq_one_letter_code
_entity_poly.pdbx_strand_id
1 'polypeptide(L)'
;MSLISSALSESNETSVLIERDANYIDIYDVYHILPMDNEFRECMIHNPIDQIECELFEKAVTTAEMVKATERISNLWEDEMYYAIELFLLDLPKERQEEFRNAQNIWEEGIAVNFEFDVAILMDGSTELLYLMPYAKLERYRERTYKIKYLHYLLEMNLLKENYQSITFKTTR
;
A
#
# COMPACT_ATOMS: atom_id res chain seq x y z
N MET A 1 14.11 -10.12 -59.24
CA MET A 1 13.22 -10.67 -58.20
C MET A 1 13.31 -9.77 -56.98
N SER A 2 12.26 -9.02 -56.70
CA SER A 2 12.00 -8.44 -55.37
C SER A 2 10.51 -8.17 -55.31
N LEU A 3 9.79 -9.06 -54.65
CA LEU A 3 8.38 -8.89 -54.31
C LEU A 3 8.36 -8.38 -52.87
N ILE A 4 7.96 -7.13 -52.70
CA ILE A 4 7.57 -6.57 -51.41
C ILE A 4 6.23 -7.22 -51.06
N SER A 5 6.24 -8.16 -50.13
CA SER A 5 5.04 -8.72 -49.53
C SER A 5 4.69 -7.90 -48.29
N SER A 6 3.67 -7.07 -48.42
CA SER A 6 2.92 -6.52 -47.29
C SER A 6 2.18 -7.65 -46.57
N ALA A 7 2.45 -7.86 -45.29
CA ALA A 7 1.61 -8.66 -44.43
C ALA A 7 1.53 -8.03 -43.03
N LEU A 8 0.31 -7.55 -42.75
CA LEU A 8 -0.39 -7.63 -41.47
C LEU A 8 0.17 -6.85 -40.28
N SER A 9 -0.40 -5.64 -40.15
CA SER A 9 -0.70 -4.98 -38.89
C SER A 9 -1.52 -5.93 -38.00
N GLU A 10 -0.87 -6.68 -37.14
CA GLU A 10 -1.47 -7.12 -35.90
C GLU A 10 -1.21 -6.04 -34.86
N SER A 11 -2.29 -5.38 -34.45
CA SER A 11 -2.33 -4.55 -33.27
C SER A 11 -1.90 -5.40 -32.09
N ASN A 12 -0.62 -5.32 -31.72
CA ASN A 12 -0.21 -5.54 -30.35
C ASN A 12 -0.94 -4.49 -29.52
N GLU A 13 -2.14 -4.84 -29.05
CA GLU A 13 -2.63 -4.45 -27.74
C GLU A 13 -1.50 -4.79 -26.79
N THR A 14 -0.60 -3.82 -26.69
CA THR A 14 0.59 -3.91 -25.88
C THR A 14 0.01 -3.89 -24.49
N SER A 15 -0.12 -5.09 -23.91
CA SER A 15 -0.30 -5.25 -22.49
C SER A 15 0.72 -4.31 -21.87
N VAL A 16 0.24 -3.20 -21.33
CA VAL A 16 1.03 -2.35 -20.44
C VAL A 16 1.12 -3.14 -19.13
N LEU A 17 1.73 -4.33 -19.22
CA LEU A 17 2.43 -4.94 -18.12
C LEU A 17 3.61 -4.00 -17.93
N ILE A 18 3.35 -2.99 -17.10
CA ILE A 18 4.38 -2.21 -16.44
C ILE A 18 5.43 -3.24 -16.02
N GLU A 19 6.62 -3.19 -16.64
CA GLU A 19 7.81 -3.81 -16.07
C GLU A 19 8.00 -3.12 -14.72
N ARG A 20 7.29 -3.62 -13.70
CA ARG A 20 7.41 -3.13 -12.34
C ARG A 20 8.81 -3.54 -11.91
N ASP A 21 9.68 -2.55 -11.84
CA ASP A 21 11.05 -2.67 -11.33
C ASP A 21 11.08 -3.63 -10.15
N ALA A 22 12.07 -4.53 -10.12
CA ALA A 22 12.30 -5.45 -9.02
C ALA A 22 12.36 -4.75 -7.64
N ASN A 23 12.61 -3.42 -7.62
CA ASN A 23 12.54 -2.57 -6.42
C ASN A 23 11.12 -2.37 -5.86
N TYR A 24 10.06 -2.38 -6.67
CA TYR A 24 8.68 -2.17 -6.19
C TYR A 24 8.09 -3.42 -5.53
N ILE A 25 8.68 -4.58 -5.84
CA ILE A 25 8.33 -5.87 -5.26
C ILE A 25 8.77 -5.97 -3.78
N ASP A 26 9.87 -5.32 -3.43
CA ASP A 26 10.45 -5.36 -2.08
C ASP A 26 9.58 -4.67 -1.01
N ILE A 27 8.66 -3.79 -1.43
CA ILE A 27 7.77 -3.06 -0.50
C ILE A 27 6.73 -4.02 0.12
N TYR A 28 6.39 -5.10 -0.58
CA TYR A 28 5.32 -6.03 -0.17
C TYR A 28 5.86 -7.23 0.62
N ASP A 29 7.12 -7.62 0.40
CA ASP A 29 7.80 -8.66 1.18
C ASP A 29 8.74 -8.03 2.21
N VAL A 30 8.15 -7.49 3.27
CA VAL A 30 8.85 -6.73 4.33
C VAL A 30 10.07 -7.46 4.91
N TYR A 31 10.06 -8.79 4.89
CA TYR A 31 11.13 -9.62 5.46
C TYR A 31 11.92 -10.40 4.40
N HIS A 32 11.62 -10.23 3.11
CA HIS A 32 12.23 -10.91 1.97
C HIS A 32 12.28 -12.44 2.11
N ILE A 33 11.22 -13.05 2.65
CA ILE A 33 11.14 -14.51 2.84
C ILE A 33 10.06 -15.19 1.99
N LEU A 34 9.24 -14.43 1.24
CA LEU A 34 8.22 -14.99 0.35
C LEU A 34 8.79 -15.21 -1.05
N PRO A 35 8.44 -16.33 -1.71
CA PRO A 35 8.84 -16.56 -3.09
C PRO A 35 8.17 -15.55 -4.04
N MET A 36 8.75 -15.38 -5.23
CA MET A 36 8.31 -14.35 -6.19
C MET A 36 6.87 -14.52 -6.68
N ASP A 37 6.40 -15.77 -6.76
CA ASP A 37 5.07 -16.19 -7.17
C ASP A 37 4.10 -16.37 -5.99
N ASN A 38 4.41 -15.81 -4.82
CA ASN A 38 3.56 -15.94 -3.65
C ASN A 38 2.24 -15.15 -3.80
N GLU A 39 1.12 -15.79 -3.42
CA GLU A 39 -0.24 -15.22 -3.49
C GLU A 39 -0.37 -13.88 -2.75
N PHE A 40 0.27 -13.74 -1.58
CA PHE A 40 0.25 -12.47 -0.83
C PHE A 40 0.85 -11.34 -1.67
N ARG A 41 2.01 -11.60 -2.27
CA ARG A 41 2.74 -10.60 -3.07
C ARG A 41 1.93 -10.20 -4.29
N GLU A 42 1.36 -11.18 -5.00
CA GLU A 42 0.49 -10.93 -6.14
C GLU A 42 -0.72 -10.06 -5.75
N CYS A 43 -1.35 -10.37 -4.61
CA CYS A 43 -2.47 -9.59 -4.11
C CYS A 43 -2.07 -8.14 -3.75
N MET A 44 -0.93 -7.94 -3.09
CA MET A 44 -0.46 -6.60 -2.75
C MET A 44 -0.04 -5.79 -3.99
N ILE A 45 0.54 -6.43 -5.02
CA ILE A 45 0.85 -5.79 -6.31
C ILE A 45 -0.44 -5.25 -6.96
N HIS A 46 -1.53 -6.00 -6.89
CA HIS A 46 -2.80 -5.67 -7.52
C HIS A 46 -3.83 -5.09 -6.53
N ASN A 47 -3.38 -4.51 -5.42
CA ASN A 47 -4.30 -4.04 -4.41
C ASN A 47 -5.24 -2.93 -4.94
N PRO A 48 -6.50 -2.91 -4.48
CA PRO A 48 -7.51 -2.00 -5.00
C PRO A 48 -7.26 -0.53 -4.63
N ILE A 49 -6.52 -0.23 -3.56
CA ILE A 49 -6.26 1.14 -3.13
C ILE A 49 -5.27 1.82 -4.09
N ASP A 50 -4.22 1.11 -4.52
CA ASP A 50 -3.28 1.59 -5.55
C ASP A 50 -3.99 1.87 -6.88
N GLN A 51 -4.97 1.04 -7.26
CA GLN A 51 -5.77 1.29 -8.47
C GLN A 51 -6.57 2.60 -8.34
N ILE A 52 -7.21 2.84 -7.19
CA ILE A 52 -7.93 4.08 -6.90
C ILE A 52 -6.96 5.27 -6.90
N GLU A 53 -5.75 5.11 -6.35
CA GLU A 53 -4.70 6.14 -6.34
C GLU A 53 -4.32 6.54 -7.78
N CYS A 54 -4.01 5.56 -8.63
CA CYS A 54 -3.71 5.80 -10.04
C CYS A 54 -4.83 6.60 -10.71
N GLU A 55 -6.09 6.17 -10.57
CA GLU A 55 -7.22 6.87 -11.18
C GLU A 55 -7.43 8.30 -10.66
N LEU A 56 -7.22 8.54 -9.36
CA LEU A 56 -7.39 9.86 -8.77
C LEU A 56 -6.26 10.81 -9.20
N PHE A 57 -5.03 10.31 -9.26
CA PHE A 57 -3.87 11.11 -9.67
C PHE A 57 -3.87 11.40 -11.17
N GLU A 58 -4.37 10.49 -12.01
CA GLU A 58 -4.58 10.79 -13.45
C GLU A 58 -5.59 11.93 -13.67
N LYS A 59 -6.57 12.09 -12.78
CA LYS A 59 -7.65 13.09 -12.90
C LYS A 59 -7.29 14.44 -12.28
N ALA A 60 -6.37 14.49 -11.32
CA ALA A 60 -5.99 15.73 -10.65
C ALA A 60 -5.00 16.52 -11.50
N VAL A 61 -5.36 17.75 -11.89
CA VAL A 61 -4.53 18.58 -12.80
C VAL A 61 -3.95 19.82 -12.10
N THR A 62 -4.43 20.12 -10.90
CA THR A 62 -3.93 21.20 -10.05
C THR A 62 -3.31 20.68 -8.76
N THR A 63 -2.43 21.47 -8.15
CA THR A 63 -1.86 21.16 -6.82
C THR A 63 -2.95 20.94 -5.77
N ALA A 64 -4.02 21.73 -5.79
CA ALA A 64 -5.12 21.59 -4.84
C ALA A 64 -5.90 20.28 -5.04
N GLU A 65 -6.09 19.83 -6.28
CA GLU A 65 -6.70 18.53 -6.57
C GLU A 65 -5.79 17.37 -6.17
N MET A 66 -4.48 17.50 -6.39
CA MET A 66 -3.50 16.51 -5.95
C MET A 66 -3.51 16.35 -4.44
N VAL A 67 -3.52 17.45 -3.69
CA VAL A 67 -3.60 17.41 -2.21
C VAL A 67 -4.86 16.69 -1.76
N LYS A 68 -6.03 17.01 -2.36
CA LYS A 68 -7.29 16.33 -2.04
C LYS A 68 -7.27 14.85 -2.40
N ALA A 69 -6.66 14.48 -3.53
CA ALA A 69 -6.49 13.10 -3.92
C ALA A 69 -5.62 12.34 -2.92
N THR A 70 -4.49 12.93 -2.52
CA THR A 70 -3.56 12.34 -1.55
C THR A 70 -4.20 12.20 -0.17
N GLU A 71 -4.94 13.21 0.32
CA GLU A 71 -5.72 13.11 1.55
C GLU A 71 -6.74 11.97 1.50
N ARG A 72 -7.44 11.84 0.37
CA ARG A 72 -8.39 10.75 0.16
C ARG A 72 -7.71 9.38 0.20
N ILE A 73 -6.58 9.22 -0.47
CA ILE A 73 -5.82 7.95 -0.45
C ILE A 73 -5.23 7.67 0.94
N SER A 74 -4.71 8.70 1.63
CA SER A 74 -4.23 8.55 3.02
C SER A 74 -5.33 8.00 3.93
N ASN A 75 -6.56 8.50 3.81
CA ASN A 75 -7.69 8.03 4.62
C ASN A 75 -8.08 6.59 4.25
N LEU A 76 -8.00 6.20 2.97
CA LEU A 76 -8.26 4.82 2.56
C LEU A 76 -7.22 3.86 3.15
N TRP A 77 -5.94 4.24 3.17
CA TRP A 77 -4.89 3.44 3.79
C TRP A 77 -5.01 3.37 5.31
N GLU A 78 -5.40 4.46 5.97
CA GLU A 78 -5.67 4.49 7.41
C GLU A 78 -6.83 3.55 7.78
N ASP A 79 -7.93 3.62 7.03
CA ASP A 79 -9.08 2.73 7.18
C ASP A 79 -8.73 1.25 6.95
N GLU A 80 -7.91 0.98 5.93
CA GLU A 80 -7.44 -0.37 5.61
C GLU A 80 -6.48 -0.90 6.68
N MET A 81 -5.64 -0.05 7.26
CA MET A 81 -4.78 -0.41 8.39
C MET A 81 -5.61 -0.88 9.58
N TYR A 82 -6.61 -0.11 9.99
CA TYR A 82 -7.48 -0.48 11.11
C TYR A 82 -8.26 -1.76 10.82
N TYR A 83 -8.73 -1.92 9.59
CA TYR A 83 -9.38 -3.16 9.15
C TYR A 83 -8.43 -4.37 9.21
N ALA A 84 -7.18 -4.22 8.74
CA ALA A 84 -6.17 -5.27 8.84
C ALA A 84 -5.82 -5.59 10.30
N ILE A 85 -5.77 -4.60 11.18
CA ILE A 85 -5.60 -4.77 12.63
C ILE A 85 -6.73 -5.63 13.21
N GLU A 86 -7.98 -5.29 12.91
CA GLU A 86 -9.15 -6.02 13.39
C GLU A 86 -9.08 -7.49 12.98
N LEU A 87 -8.78 -7.78 11.72
CA LEU A 87 -8.63 -9.14 11.21
C LEU A 87 -7.45 -9.87 11.85
N PHE A 88 -6.28 -9.23 11.95
CA PHE A 88 -5.09 -9.82 12.52
C PHE A 88 -5.31 -10.24 13.97
N LEU A 89 -6.01 -9.40 14.75
CA LEU A 89 -6.33 -9.67 16.15
C LEU A 89 -7.27 -10.86 16.35
N LEU A 90 -8.08 -11.25 15.35
CA LEU A 90 -8.92 -12.45 15.44
C LEU A 90 -8.08 -13.73 15.50
N ASP A 91 -6.93 -13.74 14.83
CA ASP A 91 -6.06 -14.90 14.74
C ASP A 91 -4.87 -14.84 15.70
N LEU A 92 -4.48 -13.64 16.12
CA LEU A 92 -3.36 -13.45 17.04
C LEU A 92 -3.68 -14.08 18.41
N PRO A 93 -2.76 -14.88 19.01
CA PRO A 93 -2.96 -15.46 20.33
C PRO A 93 -3.30 -14.39 21.37
N LYS A 94 -4.27 -14.68 22.25
CA LYS A 94 -4.82 -13.71 23.21
C LYS A 94 -3.76 -13.06 24.08
N GLU A 95 -2.73 -13.83 24.44
CA GLU A 95 -1.62 -13.38 25.27
C GLU A 95 -0.77 -12.30 24.58
N ARG A 96 -0.78 -12.26 23.24
CA ARG A 96 -0.03 -11.30 22.43
C ARG A 96 -0.86 -10.13 21.91
N GLN A 97 -2.19 -10.18 22.03
CA GLN A 97 -3.06 -9.13 21.53
C GLN A 97 -2.81 -7.79 22.22
N GLU A 98 -2.62 -7.81 23.54
CA GLU A 98 -2.35 -6.59 24.31
C GLU A 98 -0.96 -6.02 23.98
N GLU A 99 0.06 -6.87 23.80
CA GLU A 99 1.38 -6.45 23.35
C GLU A 99 1.33 -5.77 21.99
N PHE A 100 0.56 -6.34 21.05
CA PHE A 100 0.38 -5.76 19.72
C PHE A 100 -0.36 -4.43 19.77
N ARG A 101 -1.45 -4.31 20.53
CA ARG A 101 -2.20 -3.05 20.69
C ARG A 101 -1.31 -1.95 21.25
N ASN A 102 -0.51 -2.26 22.27
CA ASN A 102 0.44 -1.29 22.82
C ASN A 102 1.51 -0.88 21.80
N ALA A 103 2.07 -1.83 21.05
CA ALA A 103 3.02 -1.52 19.98
C ALA A 103 2.39 -0.69 18.85
N GLN A 104 1.12 -0.90 18.53
CA GLN A 104 0.37 -0.11 17.56
C GLN A 104 0.14 1.32 18.07
N ASN A 105 -0.32 1.49 19.32
CA ASN A 105 -0.53 2.81 19.92
C ASN A 105 0.77 3.63 19.94
N ILE A 106 1.89 3.03 20.37
CA ILE A 106 3.21 3.69 20.37
C ILE A 106 3.62 4.10 18.94
N TRP A 107 3.31 3.28 17.94
CA TRP A 107 3.61 3.60 16.55
C TRP A 107 2.76 4.78 16.05
N GLU A 108 1.47 4.83 16.38
CA GLU A 108 0.57 5.93 16.01
C GLU A 108 1.00 7.25 16.67
N GLU A 109 1.31 7.21 17.97
CA GLU A 109 1.86 8.37 18.70
C GLU A 109 3.18 8.85 18.09
N GLY A 110 4.09 7.92 17.77
CA GLY A 110 5.38 8.24 17.16
C GLY A 110 5.24 8.88 15.78
N ILE A 111 4.21 8.51 15.02
CA ILE A 111 3.90 9.15 13.74
C ILE A 111 3.44 10.59 13.93
N ALA A 112 2.52 10.84 14.86
CA ALA A 112 2.02 12.18 15.12
C ALA A 112 3.17 13.13 15.52
N VAL A 113 4.04 12.68 16.43
CA VAL A 113 5.21 13.45 16.87
C VAL A 113 6.18 13.74 15.73
N ASN A 114 6.48 12.75 14.89
CA ASN A 114 7.35 12.94 13.73
C ASN A 114 6.73 13.92 12.72
N PHE A 115 5.42 13.85 12.49
CA PHE A 115 4.75 14.80 11.60
C PHE A 115 4.78 16.22 12.12
N GLU A 116 4.53 16.44 13.41
CA GLU A 116 4.64 17.77 14.00
C GLU A 116 6.06 18.34 13.87
N PHE A 117 7.07 17.50 14.07
CA PHE A 117 8.47 17.88 13.88
C PHE A 117 8.79 18.22 12.42
N ASP A 118 8.38 17.39 11.47
CA ASP A 118 8.59 17.61 10.04
C ASP A 118 7.93 18.92 9.59
N VAL A 119 6.69 19.18 10.02
CA VAL A 119 5.99 20.45 9.75
C VAL A 119 6.76 21.64 10.31
N ALA A 120 7.26 21.56 11.54
CA ALA A 120 8.01 22.66 12.16
C ALA A 120 9.25 23.04 11.33
N ILE A 121 9.98 22.06 10.79
CA ILE A 121 11.15 22.29 9.92
C ILE A 121 10.73 22.87 8.56
N LEU A 122 9.65 22.35 7.96
CA LEU A 122 9.21 22.77 6.63
C LEU A 122 8.60 24.17 6.63
N MET A 123 7.87 24.54 7.69
CA MET A 123 7.28 25.88 7.83
C MET A 123 8.33 26.99 7.99
N ASP A 124 9.53 26.66 8.48
CA ASP A 124 10.67 27.58 8.52
C ASP A 124 11.31 27.81 7.13
N GLY A 125 10.98 26.97 6.12
CA GLY A 125 11.62 26.97 4.80
C GLY A 125 10.72 27.34 3.61
N SER A 126 9.48 26.84 3.52
CA SER A 126 8.52 27.15 2.44
C SER A 126 7.13 26.52 2.70
N THR A 127 6.07 27.32 2.60
CA THR A 127 4.67 26.87 2.71
C THR A 127 4.25 25.88 1.62
N GLU A 128 4.91 25.88 0.47
CA GLU A 128 4.66 24.97 -0.64
C GLU A 128 5.06 23.52 -0.32
N LEU A 129 5.92 23.29 0.67
CA LEU A 129 6.30 21.93 1.09
C LEU A 129 5.22 21.26 1.95
N LEU A 130 4.26 22.02 2.49
CA LEU A 130 3.14 21.47 3.24
C LEU A 130 2.26 20.52 2.40
N TYR A 131 2.25 20.68 1.07
CA TYR A 131 1.52 19.79 0.17
C TYR A 131 2.11 18.38 0.08
N LEU A 132 3.35 18.17 0.54
CA LEU A 132 3.98 16.84 0.63
C LEU A 132 3.59 16.09 1.90
N MET A 133 3.01 16.77 2.90
CA MET A 133 2.65 16.18 4.19
C MET A 133 1.59 15.07 4.06
N PRO A 134 0.50 15.25 3.30
CA PRO A 134 -0.47 14.17 3.09
C PRO A 134 0.18 12.94 2.44
N TYR A 135 1.18 13.13 1.59
CA TYR A 135 1.88 12.02 0.92
C TYR A 135 2.74 11.24 1.91
N ALA A 136 3.45 11.93 2.80
CA ALA A 136 4.19 11.28 3.87
C ALA A 136 3.25 10.51 4.82
N LYS A 137 2.07 11.07 5.17
CA LYS A 137 1.03 10.37 5.96
C LYS A 137 0.56 9.09 5.28
N LEU A 138 0.24 9.19 4.00
CA LEU A 138 -0.17 8.09 3.15
C LEU A 138 0.85 6.95 3.15
N GLU A 139 2.14 7.23 2.90
CA GLU A 139 3.16 6.18 2.80
C GLU A 139 3.35 5.44 4.14
N ARG A 140 3.26 6.16 5.27
CA ARG A 140 3.35 5.52 6.59
C ARG A 140 2.22 4.53 6.85
N TYR A 141 0.98 4.89 6.50
CA TYR A 141 -0.15 3.95 6.64
C TYR A 141 -0.06 2.79 5.65
N ARG A 142 0.37 3.04 4.40
CA ARG A 142 0.60 2.01 3.39
C ARG A 142 1.60 0.97 3.89
N GLU A 143 2.79 1.40 4.30
CA GLU A 143 3.86 0.54 4.83
C GLU A 143 3.39 -0.28 6.04
N ARG A 144 2.70 0.36 6.98
CA ARG A 144 2.20 -0.31 8.18
C ARG A 144 1.13 -1.35 7.87
N THR A 145 0.24 -1.03 6.94
CA THR A 145 -0.80 -1.95 6.46
C THR A 145 -0.17 -3.20 5.85
N TYR A 146 0.81 -3.04 4.94
CA TYR A 146 1.51 -4.18 4.36
C TYR A 146 2.20 -5.01 5.42
N LYS A 147 2.88 -4.39 6.39
CA LYS A 147 3.51 -5.13 7.49
C LYS A 147 2.51 -5.93 8.32
N ILE A 148 1.35 -5.37 8.66
CA ILE A 148 0.34 -6.06 9.47
C ILE A 148 -0.27 -7.21 8.67
N LYS A 149 -0.68 -6.96 7.42
CA LYS A 149 -1.21 -7.99 6.52
C LYS A 149 -0.20 -9.11 6.29
N TYR A 150 1.08 -8.78 6.14
CA TYR A 150 2.15 -9.75 5.97
C TYR A 150 2.33 -10.65 7.20
N LEU A 151 2.39 -10.06 8.40
CA LEU A 151 2.47 -10.82 9.65
C LEU A 151 1.23 -11.69 9.86
N HIS A 152 0.06 -11.19 9.47
CA HIS A 152 -1.19 -11.95 9.48
C HIS A 152 -1.13 -13.13 8.51
N TYR A 153 -0.65 -12.92 7.28
CA TYR A 153 -0.48 -13.98 6.28
C TYR A 153 0.42 -15.11 6.79
N LEU A 154 1.58 -14.77 7.37
CA LEU A 154 2.46 -15.77 7.99
C LEU A 154 1.78 -16.53 9.13
N LEU A 155 0.97 -15.86 9.94
CA LEU A 155 0.22 -16.50 11.01
C LEU A 155 -0.83 -17.47 10.45
N GLU A 156 -1.58 -17.06 9.42
CA GLU A 156 -2.59 -17.91 8.78
C GLU A 156 -1.96 -19.12 8.07
N MET A 157 -0.78 -18.97 7.45
CA MET A 157 0.01 -20.08 6.91
C MET A 157 0.39 -21.09 8.01
N ASN A 158 0.87 -20.60 9.17
CA ASN A 158 1.22 -21.46 10.31
C ASN A 158 -0.01 -22.16 10.91
N LEU A 159 -1.18 -21.52 10.85
CA LEU A 159 -2.47 -22.09 11.27
C LEU A 159 -3.10 -23.01 10.22
N LEU A 160 -2.46 -23.20 9.06
CA LEU A 160 -2.93 -24.04 7.95
C LEU A 160 -4.34 -23.66 7.47
N LYS A 161 -4.65 -22.36 7.43
CA LYS A 161 -5.94 -21.89 6.91
C LYS A 161 -6.04 -22.12 5.40
N GLU A 162 -7.24 -22.50 4.96
CA GLU A 162 -7.58 -22.63 3.54
C GLU A 162 -7.92 -21.29 2.88
N ASN A 163 -8.36 -20.29 3.67
CA ASN A 163 -8.72 -18.97 3.19
C ASN A 163 -8.01 -17.89 4.01
N TYR A 164 -7.25 -17.02 3.34
CA TYR A 164 -6.45 -15.98 3.97
C TYR A 164 -7.24 -14.67 4.07
N GLN A 165 -7.54 -14.23 5.30
CA GLN A 165 -8.14 -12.93 5.54
C GLN A 165 -7.12 -11.79 5.37
N SER A 166 -5.84 -12.09 5.55
CA SER A 166 -4.72 -11.14 5.40
C SER A 166 -4.66 -10.44 4.04
N ILE A 167 -5.13 -11.11 2.97
CA ILE A 167 -5.15 -10.59 1.60
C ILE A 167 -6.49 -9.95 1.20
N THR A 168 -7.44 -9.86 2.12
CA THR A 168 -8.73 -9.18 1.86
C THR A 168 -8.63 -7.68 2.09
N PHE A 169 -9.35 -6.88 1.29
CA PHE A 169 -9.37 -5.42 1.40
C PHE A 169 -10.76 -4.90 1.76
N LYS A 170 -10.84 -3.90 2.63
CA LYS A 170 -12.09 -3.27 3.06
C LYS A 170 -12.86 -2.68 1.88
N THR A 171 -12.15 -2.11 0.90
CA THR A 171 -12.72 -1.48 -0.31
C THR A 171 -13.38 -2.47 -1.28
N THR A 172 -13.18 -3.77 -1.09
CA THR A 172 -13.73 -4.83 -1.96
C THR A 172 -14.96 -5.56 -1.40
N ARG A 173 -15.53 -5.05 -0.30
CA ARG A 173 -16.73 -5.63 0.36
C ARG A 173 -18.00 -4.84 0.11
#